data_AF-A0A426ZJW4-F1
#
_entry.id   AF-A0A426ZJW4-F1
#
_cell.length_a   1.000
_cell.length_b   1.000
_cell.length_c   1.000
_cell.angle_alpha   90.00
_cell.angle_beta   90.00
_cell.angle_gamma   90.00
#
_symmetry.space_group_name_H-M   'P 1'
#
loop_
_entity.id
_entity.type
_entity.pdbx_description
1 polymer ?
#
loop_
_entity_poly.entity_id
_entity_poly.type
_entity_poly.pdbx_seq_one_letter_code
_entity_poly.pdbx_strand_id
1 'polypeptide(L)'
;MTGTAVNPLFRAAYLAKSAKQDVTLVVPWLCKSDQELVYPNNLSFSSPEEQEAYIRNWLEERIGFKADFKISFYPGKVLRLSGATQDLPKSVICNVHGVNPKFLKVGEKIAAERDQGHQAFSKGAYFLGKMVWAKGYRELIDLLAKHKNDLEGFNLDVYGNGEDSHEVQSAARKLDLNLTFFKGRDHADDSLHG
;
A
#
# COMPACT_ATOMS: atom_id res chain seq x y z
N MET A 1 3.61 -5.94 -15.16
CA MET A 1 2.35 -5.24 -14.81
C MET A 1 1.55 -6.15 -13.88
N THR A 2 1.83 -6.12 -12.58
CA THR A 2 1.18 -6.96 -11.57
C THR A 2 0.23 -6.11 -10.73
N GLY A 3 -0.92 -5.78 -11.32
CA GLY A 3 -2.00 -5.12 -10.60
C GLY A 3 -2.89 -6.14 -9.89
N THR A 4 -3.40 -5.78 -8.71
CA THR A 4 -4.41 -6.52 -7.93
C THR A 4 -5.69 -6.85 -8.73
N ALA A 5 -6.01 -6.12 -9.82
CA ALA A 5 -7.17 -6.37 -10.69
C ALA A 5 -6.95 -7.47 -11.74
N VAL A 6 -5.69 -7.79 -12.09
CA VAL A 6 -5.35 -8.89 -13.01
C VAL A 6 -5.63 -10.24 -12.37
N ASN A 7 -5.52 -10.32 -11.05
CA ASN A 7 -5.72 -11.55 -10.28
C ASN A 7 -7.21 -12.02 -10.27
N PRO A 8 -8.23 -11.17 -10.02
CA PRO A 8 -9.64 -11.53 -10.16
C PRO A 8 -10.04 -12.06 -11.53
N LEU A 9 -9.56 -11.45 -12.62
CA LEU A 9 -9.93 -11.86 -13.99
C LEU A 9 -9.41 -13.27 -14.30
N PHE A 10 -8.13 -13.53 -14.04
CA PHE A 10 -7.59 -14.89 -14.20
C PHE A 10 -8.26 -15.87 -13.24
N ARG A 11 -8.50 -15.50 -11.98
CA ARG A 11 -9.18 -16.36 -11.01
C ARG A 11 -10.58 -16.74 -11.50
N ALA A 12 -11.35 -15.80 -12.03
CA ALA A 12 -12.65 -16.08 -12.62
C ALA A 12 -12.54 -17.09 -13.78
N ALA A 13 -11.59 -16.89 -14.68
CA ALA A 13 -11.35 -17.78 -15.82
C ALA A 13 -11.00 -19.21 -15.40
N TYR A 14 -10.09 -19.38 -14.44
CA TYR A 14 -9.67 -20.71 -13.97
C TYR A 14 -10.72 -21.39 -13.07
N LEU A 15 -11.50 -20.63 -12.29
CA LEU A 15 -12.66 -21.17 -11.56
C LEU A 15 -13.72 -21.68 -12.53
N ALA A 16 -14.04 -20.89 -13.56
CA ALA A 16 -14.99 -21.27 -14.60
C ALA A 16 -14.55 -22.52 -15.37
N LYS A 17 -13.24 -22.62 -15.68
CA LYS A 17 -12.67 -23.80 -16.35
C LYS A 17 -12.92 -25.11 -15.58
N SER A 18 -13.03 -25.06 -14.25
CA SER A 18 -13.30 -26.25 -13.45
C SER A 18 -14.72 -26.79 -13.63
N ALA A 19 -15.65 -25.98 -14.17
CA ALA A 19 -17.08 -26.27 -14.33
C ALA A 19 -17.79 -26.72 -13.03
N LYS A 20 -17.23 -26.42 -11.85
CA LYS A 20 -17.80 -26.79 -10.54
C LYS A 20 -18.72 -25.73 -9.96
N GLN A 21 -18.65 -24.49 -10.47
CA GLN A 21 -19.32 -23.33 -9.92
C GLN A 21 -19.68 -22.36 -11.05
N ASP A 22 -20.84 -21.72 -10.94
CA ASP A 22 -21.18 -20.58 -11.77
C ASP A 22 -20.37 -19.38 -11.31
N VAL A 23 -19.61 -18.78 -12.24
CA VAL A 23 -18.71 -17.66 -11.93
C VAL A 23 -19.25 -16.39 -12.55
N THR A 24 -19.39 -15.35 -11.73
CA THR A 24 -19.66 -13.97 -12.18
C THR A 24 -18.52 -13.06 -11.74
N LEU A 25 -17.86 -12.41 -12.69
CA LEU A 25 -16.90 -11.35 -12.44
C LEU A 25 -17.64 -10.00 -12.42
N VAL A 26 -17.57 -9.31 -11.29
CA VAL A 26 -18.24 -8.02 -11.09
C VAL A 26 -17.23 -6.89 -11.30
N VAL A 27 -17.43 -6.08 -12.35
CA VAL A 27 -16.46 -5.07 -12.83
C VAL A 27 -17.03 -3.66 -12.64
N PRO A 28 -16.28 -2.71 -12.06
CA PRO A 28 -16.76 -1.33 -11.95
C PRO A 28 -16.86 -0.68 -13.33
N TRP A 29 -18.00 -0.08 -13.63
CA TRP A 29 -18.20 0.80 -14.78
C TRP A 29 -17.91 2.24 -14.38
N LEU A 30 -16.90 2.84 -14.99
CA LEU A 30 -16.49 4.22 -14.76
C LEU A 30 -17.09 5.14 -15.81
N CYS A 31 -17.38 6.39 -15.45
CA CYS A 31 -17.80 7.40 -16.42
C CYS A 31 -16.62 7.78 -17.34
N LYS A 32 -16.91 8.31 -18.54
CA LYS A 32 -15.88 8.56 -19.58
C LYS A 32 -14.67 9.37 -19.06
N SER A 33 -14.93 10.44 -18.30
CA SER A 33 -13.88 11.28 -17.71
C SER A 33 -12.95 10.53 -16.76
N ASP A 34 -13.48 9.51 -16.07
CA ASP A 34 -12.71 8.73 -15.10
C ASP A 34 -11.96 7.59 -15.81
N GLN A 35 -12.50 7.06 -16.91
CA GLN A 35 -11.81 6.08 -17.75
C GLN A 35 -10.53 6.65 -18.37
N GLU A 36 -10.60 7.85 -18.96
CA GLU A 36 -9.46 8.53 -19.59
C GLU A 36 -8.28 8.76 -18.62
N LEU A 37 -8.58 8.83 -17.34
CA LEU A 37 -7.62 9.09 -16.27
C LEU A 37 -7.05 7.80 -15.67
N VAL A 38 -7.88 6.76 -15.52
CA VAL A 38 -7.52 5.52 -14.82
C VAL A 38 -6.96 4.48 -15.78
N TYR A 39 -7.49 4.42 -17.01
CA TYR A 39 -7.05 3.43 -17.99
C TYR A 39 -5.80 3.92 -18.72
N PRO A 40 -4.81 3.04 -18.94
CA PRO A 40 -3.57 3.41 -19.61
C PRO A 40 -3.81 3.70 -21.10
N ASN A 41 -2.86 4.41 -21.72
CA ASN A 41 -2.78 4.58 -23.18
C ASN A 41 -4.04 5.20 -23.83
N ASN A 42 -4.74 6.09 -23.13
CA ASN A 42 -5.99 6.71 -23.58
C ASN A 42 -7.11 5.69 -23.90
N LEU A 43 -7.03 4.49 -23.33
CA LEU A 43 -8.06 3.48 -23.48
C LEU A 43 -9.35 3.99 -22.84
N SER A 44 -10.46 3.90 -23.57
CA SER A 44 -11.77 4.25 -23.05
C SER A 44 -12.85 3.51 -23.84
N PHE A 45 -13.98 3.27 -23.19
CA PHE A 45 -15.12 2.53 -23.71
C PHE A 45 -16.36 3.40 -23.67
N SER A 46 -17.24 3.19 -24.62
CA SER A 46 -18.49 3.93 -24.79
C SER A 46 -19.65 3.18 -24.12
N SER A 47 -19.53 1.85 -24.01
CA SER A 47 -20.51 0.99 -23.33
C SER A 47 -19.86 -0.17 -22.56
N PRO A 48 -20.57 -0.76 -21.58
CA PRO A 48 -20.11 -1.95 -20.87
C PRO A 48 -19.80 -3.15 -21.79
N GLU A 49 -20.56 -3.31 -22.87
CA GLU A 49 -20.40 -4.39 -23.85
C GLU A 49 -19.07 -4.26 -24.61
N GLU A 50 -18.67 -3.03 -24.96
CA GLU A 50 -17.39 -2.74 -25.59
C GLU A 50 -16.23 -3.09 -24.64
N GLN A 51 -16.35 -2.71 -23.36
CA GLN A 51 -15.37 -3.05 -22.33
C GLN A 51 -15.30 -4.58 -22.10
N GLU A 52 -16.44 -5.27 -22.10
CA GLU A 52 -16.49 -6.73 -21.96
C GLU A 52 -15.78 -7.42 -23.13
N ALA A 53 -16.06 -7.00 -24.37
CA ALA A 53 -15.39 -7.54 -25.55
C ALA A 53 -13.86 -7.37 -25.47
N TYR A 54 -13.40 -6.19 -25.05
CA TYR A 54 -11.98 -5.93 -24.81
C TYR A 54 -11.40 -6.87 -23.74
N ILE A 55 -12.07 -7.01 -22.59
CA ILE A 55 -11.63 -7.88 -21.49
C ILE A 55 -11.52 -9.34 -21.96
N ARG A 56 -12.51 -9.83 -22.71
CA ARG A 56 -12.53 -11.21 -23.22
C ARG A 56 -11.39 -11.46 -24.20
N ASN A 57 -11.19 -10.57 -25.18
CA ASN A 57 -10.10 -10.69 -26.15
C ASN A 57 -8.74 -10.67 -25.45
N TRP A 58 -8.51 -9.69 -24.57
CA TRP A 58 -7.27 -9.58 -23.80
C TRP A 58 -6.98 -10.82 -22.94
N LEU A 59 -8.03 -11.42 -22.38
CA LEU A 59 -7.92 -12.62 -21.55
C LEU A 59 -7.59 -13.85 -22.39
N GLU A 60 -8.33 -14.09 -23.48
CA GLU A 60 -8.14 -15.26 -24.35
C GLU A 60 -6.74 -15.31 -24.94
N GLU A 61 -6.19 -14.17 -25.39
CA GLU A 61 -4.81 -14.04 -25.88
C GLU A 61 -3.75 -14.49 -24.85
N ARG A 62 -4.07 -14.46 -23.55
CA ARG A 62 -3.12 -14.75 -22.47
C ARG A 62 -3.27 -16.13 -21.86
N ILE A 63 -4.48 -16.69 -21.83
CA ILE A 63 -4.73 -18.00 -21.21
C ILE A 63 -4.78 -19.14 -22.23
N GLY A 64 -4.97 -18.85 -23.52
CA GLY A 64 -5.00 -19.85 -24.58
C GLY A 64 -6.23 -20.75 -24.56
N PHE A 65 -7.29 -20.36 -23.87
CA PHE A 65 -8.59 -21.05 -23.87
C PHE A 65 -9.73 -20.05 -23.73
N LYS A 66 -10.91 -20.43 -24.22
CA LYS A 66 -12.14 -19.64 -24.04
C LYS A 66 -12.67 -19.80 -22.62
N ALA A 67 -12.73 -18.71 -21.88
CA ALA A 67 -13.24 -18.71 -20.51
C ALA A 67 -14.75 -18.42 -20.48
N ASP A 68 -15.50 -19.31 -19.84
CA ASP A 68 -16.97 -19.23 -19.76
C ASP A 68 -17.44 -18.75 -18.38
N PHE A 69 -17.46 -17.44 -18.19
CA PHE A 69 -18.01 -16.79 -17.00
C PHE A 69 -18.79 -15.54 -17.38
N LYS A 70 -19.73 -15.16 -16.51
CA LYS A 70 -20.52 -13.93 -16.67
C LYS A 70 -19.71 -12.72 -16.24
N ILE A 71 -19.78 -11.63 -16.99
CA ILE A 71 -19.30 -10.32 -16.54
C ILE A 71 -20.54 -9.48 -16.19
N SER A 72 -20.48 -8.75 -15.10
CA SER A 72 -21.54 -7.81 -14.72
C SER A 72 -20.95 -6.51 -14.24
N PHE A 73 -21.50 -5.43 -14.76
CA PHE A 73 -21.02 -4.09 -14.47
C PHE A 73 -21.86 -3.44 -13.37
N TYR A 74 -21.19 -2.73 -12.47
CA TYR A 74 -21.84 -1.92 -11.45
C TYR A 74 -21.28 -0.49 -11.51
N PRO A 75 -22.07 0.55 -11.15
CA PRO A 75 -21.56 1.91 -11.09
C PRO A 75 -20.35 2.01 -10.16
N GLY A 76 -19.19 2.37 -10.70
CA GLY A 76 -17.94 2.53 -9.96
C GLY A 76 -17.65 3.99 -9.66
N LYS A 77 -16.96 4.24 -8.54
CA LYS A 77 -16.38 5.55 -8.22
C LYS A 77 -14.94 5.37 -7.74
N VAL A 78 -14.08 6.30 -8.10
CA VAL A 78 -12.71 6.34 -7.60
C VAL A 78 -12.71 6.82 -6.15
N LEU A 79 -12.33 5.93 -5.22
CA LEU A 79 -12.09 6.28 -3.83
C LEU A 79 -10.58 6.36 -3.60
N ARG A 80 -10.12 7.54 -3.19
CA ARG A 80 -8.73 7.75 -2.77
C ARG A 80 -8.65 7.48 -1.27
N LEU A 81 -7.68 6.66 -0.86
CA LEU A 81 -7.48 6.33 0.55
C LEU A 81 -6.85 7.47 1.34
N SER A 82 -6.18 8.40 0.67
CA SER A 82 -5.64 9.63 1.22
C SER A 82 -5.40 10.66 0.10
N GLY A 83 -5.15 11.92 0.46
CA GLY A 83 -4.73 12.97 -0.47
C GLY A 83 -3.25 12.92 -0.86
N ALA A 84 -2.51 11.91 -0.42
CA ALA A 84 -1.06 11.79 -0.66
C ALA A 84 -0.70 11.21 -2.05
N THR A 85 -1.70 10.70 -2.78
CA THR A 85 -1.53 10.19 -4.16
C THR A 85 -1.98 11.21 -5.19
N GLN A 86 -1.80 10.92 -6.47
CA GLN A 86 -2.25 11.78 -7.58
C GLN A 86 -3.73 12.21 -7.43
N ASP A 87 -4.02 13.47 -7.79
CA ASP A 87 -5.38 13.98 -7.80
C ASP A 87 -6.16 13.37 -8.97
N LEU A 88 -7.37 12.88 -8.65
CA LEU A 88 -8.25 12.26 -9.63
C LEU A 88 -9.58 13.03 -9.63
N PRO A 89 -10.03 13.63 -10.76
CA PRO A 89 -11.36 14.25 -10.85
C PRO A 89 -12.47 13.28 -10.42
N LYS A 90 -13.52 13.84 -9.80
CA LYS A 90 -14.69 13.10 -9.25
C LYS A 90 -14.35 12.01 -8.24
N SER A 91 -13.11 11.94 -7.75
CA SER A 91 -12.74 11.06 -6.64
C SER A 91 -13.18 11.61 -5.30
N VAL A 92 -13.41 10.71 -4.33
CA VAL A 92 -13.61 11.08 -2.92
C VAL A 92 -12.45 10.53 -2.13
N ILE A 93 -11.82 11.40 -1.33
CA ILE A 93 -10.92 10.92 -0.28
C ILE A 93 -11.79 10.32 0.80
N CYS A 94 -11.75 9.00 0.90
CA CYS A 94 -12.31 8.28 2.02
C CYS A 94 -11.12 7.73 2.78
N ASN A 95 -10.82 8.32 3.94
CA ASN A 95 -9.76 7.87 4.84
C ASN A 95 -10.15 6.53 5.48
N VAL A 96 -10.42 5.50 4.66
CA VAL A 96 -10.69 4.13 5.11
C VAL A 96 -9.35 3.53 5.49
N HIS A 97 -8.81 3.98 6.60
CA HIS A 97 -7.68 3.35 7.24
C HIS A 97 -8.24 2.36 8.26
N GLY A 98 -8.28 1.09 7.86
CA GLY A 98 -8.47 0.00 8.80
C GLY A 98 -7.12 -0.35 9.41
N VAL A 99 -7.03 -0.35 10.74
CA VAL A 99 -5.92 -1.01 11.43
C VAL A 99 -6.32 -2.48 11.61
N ASN A 100 -5.48 -3.41 11.15
CA ASN A 100 -5.73 -4.84 11.39
C ASN A 100 -5.84 -5.08 12.90
N PRO A 101 -6.88 -5.77 13.42
CA PRO A 101 -7.06 -6.01 14.85
C PRO A 101 -5.84 -6.60 15.55
N LYS A 102 -4.96 -7.32 14.83
CA LYS A 102 -3.69 -7.82 15.39
C LYS A 102 -2.83 -6.70 15.99
N PHE A 103 -2.80 -5.50 15.38
CA PHE A 103 -2.02 -4.37 15.88
C PHE A 103 -2.67 -3.72 17.09
N LEU A 104 -4.01 -3.72 17.16
CA LEU A 104 -4.75 -3.22 18.32
C LEU A 104 -4.48 -4.10 19.55
N LYS A 105 -4.45 -5.42 19.36
CA LYS A 105 -4.11 -6.38 20.43
C LYS A 105 -2.70 -6.19 20.99
N VAL A 106 -1.73 -5.80 20.15
CA VAL A 106 -0.39 -5.44 20.62
C VAL A 106 -0.46 -4.21 21.53
N GLY A 107 -1.19 -3.18 21.14
CA GLY A 107 -1.42 -1.99 21.97
C GLY A 107 -2.14 -2.30 23.29
N GLU A 108 -3.16 -3.15 23.27
CA GLU A 108 -3.89 -3.62 24.46
C GLU A 108 -2.95 -4.37 25.43
N LYS A 109 -2.09 -5.26 24.91
CA LYS A 109 -1.11 -5.99 25.71
C LYS A 109 -0.12 -5.04 26.39
N ILE A 110 0.47 -4.13 25.62
CA ILE A 110 1.44 -3.15 26.13
C ILE A 110 0.79 -2.23 27.19
N ALA A 111 -0.46 -1.83 26.99
CA ALA A 111 -1.21 -1.03 27.96
C ALA A 111 -1.43 -1.80 29.27
N ALA A 112 -1.81 -3.08 29.20
CA ALA A 112 -1.99 -3.92 30.39
C ALA A 112 -0.68 -4.15 31.15
N GLU A 113 0.45 -4.32 30.45
CA GLU A 113 1.78 -4.44 31.07
C GLU A 113 2.18 -3.14 31.78
N ARG A 114 1.88 -1.99 31.18
CA ARG A 114 2.10 -0.66 31.77
C ARG A 114 1.28 -0.46 33.05
N ASP A 115 0.03 -0.91 33.09
CA ASP A 115 -0.81 -0.83 34.29
C ASP A 115 -0.25 -1.66 35.46
N GLN A 116 0.55 -2.69 35.15
CA GLN A 116 1.28 -3.49 36.13
C GLN A 116 2.64 -2.89 36.53
N GLY A 117 2.96 -1.68 36.05
CA GLY A 117 4.22 -0.98 36.34
C GLY A 117 5.40 -1.40 35.48
N HIS A 118 5.20 -2.24 34.46
CA HIS A 118 6.27 -2.58 33.52
C HIS A 118 6.53 -1.43 32.53
N GLN A 119 7.78 -1.29 32.10
CA GLN A 119 8.14 -0.33 31.08
C GLN A 119 7.66 -0.82 29.71
N ALA A 120 6.66 -0.13 29.16
CA ALA A 120 6.03 -0.45 27.86
C ALA A 120 7.00 -0.42 26.66
N PHE A 121 8.01 0.45 26.69
CA PHE A 121 9.04 0.52 25.65
C PHE A 121 10.34 1.09 26.21
N SER A 122 11.44 0.37 26.01
CA SER A 122 12.77 0.72 26.54
C SER A 122 13.77 1.09 25.46
N LYS A 123 13.45 0.90 24.18
CA LYS A 123 14.40 1.09 23.06
C LYS A 123 14.40 2.52 22.49
N GLY A 124 13.77 3.49 23.16
CA GLY A 124 13.81 4.90 22.79
C GLY A 124 12.77 5.31 21.75
N ALA A 125 13.18 5.47 20.50
CA ALA A 125 12.29 5.77 19.38
C ALA A 125 12.69 4.98 18.13
N TYR A 126 11.73 4.71 17.24
CA TYR A 126 12.04 4.13 15.93
C TYR A 126 11.17 4.71 14.80
N PHE A 127 11.70 4.64 13.59
CA PHE A 127 11.03 4.98 12.34
C PHE A 127 10.92 3.73 11.47
N LEU A 128 9.71 3.38 11.02
CA LEU A 128 9.47 2.19 10.20
C LEU A 128 8.86 2.57 8.85
N GLY A 129 9.54 2.25 7.76
CA GLY A 129 9.03 2.52 6.43
C GLY A 129 9.99 2.20 5.29
N LYS A 130 9.46 1.95 4.08
CA LYS A 130 10.26 1.79 2.86
C LYS A 130 11.19 3.01 2.70
N MET A 131 12.49 2.82 2.51
CA MET A 131 13.45 3.93 2.34
C MET A 131 13.29 4.55 0.94
N VAL A 132 12.40 5.54 0.88
CA VAL A 132 12.14 6.38 -0.29
C VAL A 132 12.00 7.81 0.21
N TRP A 133 12.63 8.80 -0.44
CA TRP A 133 12.64 10.18 0.03
C TRP A 133 11.24 10.75 0.28
N ALA A 134 10.28 10.41 -0.57
CA ALA A 134 8.87 10.80 -0.46
C ALA A 134 8.14 10.24 0.78
N LYS A 135 8.77 9.38 1.59
CA LYS A 135 8.24 8.86 2.85
C LYS A 135 8.68 9.66 4.08
N GLY A 136 9.11 10.91 3.91
CA GLY A 136 9.45 11.79 5.02
C GLY A 136 10.90 11.67 5.51
N TYR A 137 11.76 10.93 4.80
CA TYR A 137 13.15 10.73 5.21
C TYR A 137 13.98 12.02 5.11
N ARG A 138 13.66 12.88 4.15
CA ARG A 138 14.33 14.18 4.00
C ARG A 138 14.02 15.06 5.20
N GLU A 139 12.74 15.21 5.50
CA GLU A 139 12.23 15.98 6.61
C GLU A 139 12.75 15.45 7.95
N LEU A 140 12.81 14.12 8.13
CA LEU A 140 13.37 13.49 9.32
C LEU A 140 14.85 13.87 9.52
N ILE A 141 15.67 13.73 8.47
CA ILE A 141 17.10 14.05 8.52
C ILE A 141 17.30 15.54 8.77
N ASP A 142 16.56 16.40 8.07
CA ASP A 142 16.66 17.86 8.20
C ASP A 142 16.28 18.32 9.62
N LEU A 143 15.24 17.75 10.22
CA LEU A 143 14.82 18.06 11.58
C LEU A 143 15.84 17.59 12.62
N LEU A 144 16.36 16.37 12.49
CA LEU A 144 17.39 15.85 13.39
C LEU A 144 18.69 16.65 13.30
N ALA A 145 19.08 17.07 12.10
CA ALA A 145 20.25 17.91 11.92
C ALA A 145 20.04 19.31 12.51
N LYS A 146 18.87 19.90 12.30
CA LYS A 146 18.52 21.23 12.85
C LYS A 146 18.55 21.25 14.38
N HIS A 147 18.12 20.17 15.02
CA HIS A 147 18.00 20.06 16.48
C HIS A 147 19.08 19.15 17.11
N LYS A 148 20.20 18.91 16.41
CA LYS A 148 21.22 17.93 16.83
C LYS A 148 21.73 18.16 18.26
N ASN A 149 21.96 19.42 18.65
CA ASN A 149 22.44 19.76 19.98
C ASN A 149 21.35 19.63 21.06
N ASP A 150 20.09 19.92 20.71
CA ASP A 150 18.95 19.77 21.62
C ASP A 150 18.61 18.29 21.87
N LEU A 151 19.01 17.43 20.93
CA LEU A 151 18.75 15.99 20.91
C LEU A 151 19.99 15.16 21.27
N GLU A 152 20.94 15.72 22.02
CA GLU A 152 22.11 14.98 22.47
C GLU A 152 21.69 13.75 23.28
N GLY A 153 22.21 12.57 22.90
CA GLY A 153 21.83 11.29 23.49
C GLY A 153 20.53 10.66 22.94
N PHE A 154 19.77 11.36 22.10
CA PHE A 154 18.63 10.78 21.40
C PHE A 154 19.11 9.84 20.28
N ASN A 155 18.75 8.56 20.36
CA ASN A 155 19.00 7.56 19.34
C ASN A 155 17.68 7.18 18.66
N LEU A 156 17.69 7.07 17.32
CA LEU A 156 16.54 6.65 16.55
C LEU A 156 16.90 5.44 15.67
N ASP A 157 16.21 4.35 15.92
CA ASP A 157 16.32 3.15 15.09
C ASP A 157 15.46 3.29 13.84
N VAL A 158 16.00 2.96 12.66
CA VAL A 158 15.32 3.10 11.39
C VAL A 158 15.20 1.74 10.72
N TYR A 159 13.97 1.24 10.56
CA TYR A 159 13.66 -0.06 9.97
C TYR A 159 13.09 0.10 8.57
N GLY A 160 13.82 -0.37 7.57
CA GLY A 160 13.35 -0.23 6.19
C GLY A 160 14.33 -0.69 5.13
N ASN A 161 13.83 -0.80 3.91
CA ASN A 161 14.65 -0.88 2.71
C ASN A 161 13.90 -0.18 1.57
N GLY A 162 14.59 0.21 0.51
CA GLY A 162 14.02 0.87 -0.64
C GLY A 162 15.08 1.30 -1.65
N GLU A 163 14.64 1.99 -2.70
CA GLU A 163 15.54 2.45 -3.76
C GLU A 163 16.53 3.51 -3.26
N ASP A 164 16.12 4.32 -2.29
CA ASP A 164 16.94 5.43 -1.76
C ASP A 164 17.76 5.03 -0.52
N SER A 165 17.79 3.74 -0.14
CA SER A 165 18.43 3.27 1.11
C SER A 165 19.86 3.76 1.28
N HIS A 166 20.67 3.69 0.21
CA HIS A 166 22.07 4.08 0.27
C HIS A 166 22.23 5.60 0.45
N GLU A 167 21.41 6.40 -0.24
CA GLU A 167 21.46 7.85 -0.17
C GLU A 167 20.99 8.36 1.20
N VAL A 168 19.90 7.80 1.74
CA VAL A 168 19.38 8.12 3.07
C VAL A 168 20.44 7.86 4.15
N GLN A 169 21.08 6.69 4.10
CA GLN A 169 22.14 6.33 5.06
C GLN A 169 23.36 7.24 4.91
N SER A 170 23.76 7.56 3.68
CA SER A 170 24.88 8.46 3.40
C SER A 170 24.62 9.87 3.92
N ALA A 171 23.41 10.41 3.70
CA ALA A 171 23.00 11.73 4.17
C ALA A 171 23.03 11.82 5.71
N ALA A 172 22.47 10.82 6.39
CA ALA A 172 22.49 10.75 7.85
C ALA A 172 23.91 10.68 8.42
N ARG A 173 24.79 9.86 7.80
CA ARG A 173 26.21 9.75 8.20
C ARG A 173 26.99 11.04 7.96
N LYS A 174 26.74 11.72 6.84
CA LYS A 174 27.40 12.99 6.50
C LYS A 174 27.10 14.10 7.52
N LEU A 175 25.90 14.08 8.10
CA LEU A 175 25.45 15.00 9.13
C LEU A 175 25.77 14.51 10.56
N ASP A 176 26.40 13.33 10.67
CA ASP A 176 26.78 12.70 11.93
C ASP A 176 25.57 12.59 12.88
N LEU A 177 24.45 12.07 12.35
CA LEU A 177 23.22 11.88 13.11
C LEU A 177 23.21 10.52 13.81
N ASN A 178 22.64 10.47 15.02
CA ASN A 178 22.48 9.25 15.83
C ASN A 178 21.33 8.38 15.29
N LEU A 179 21.53 7.81 14.10
CA LEU A 179 20.59 6.93 13.40
C LEU A 179 21.17 5.52 13.23
N THR A 180 20.44 4.51 13.70
CA THR A 180 20.83 3.10 13.52
C THR A 180 19.91 2.44 12.50
N PHE A 181 20.46 1.97 11.38
CA PHE A 181 19.67 1.44 10.27
C PHE A 181 19.59 -0.10 10.30
N PHE A 182 18.38 -0.62 10.16
CA PHE A 182 18.07 -2.05 10.15
C PHE A 182 17.23 -2.44 8.93
N LYS A 183 17.20 -3.75 8.62
CA LYS A 183 16.30 -4.32 7.61
C LYS A 183 14.83 -4.08 8.01
N GLY A 184 13.95 -4.05 7.01
CA GLY A 184 12.51 -3.91 7.22
C GLY A 184 11.94 -5.02 8.11
N ARG A 185 10.97 -4.65 8.96
CA ARG A 185 10.24 -5.55 9.87
C ARG A 185 8.73 -5.31 9.78
N ASP A 186 7.93 -6.29 10.22
CA ASP A 186 6.49 -6.11 10.43
C ASP A 186 6.28 -5.30 11.71
N HIS A 187 5.25 -4.45 11.75
CA HIS A 187 4.94 -3.64 12.91
C HIS A 187 4.49 -4.47 14.13
N ALA A 188 4.00 -5.69 13.92
CA ALA A 188 3.64 -6.63 14.98
C ALA A 188 4.80 -7.59 15.37
N ASP A 189 6.02 -7.36 14.87
CA ASP A 189 7.19 -8.17 15.24
C ASP A 189 7.56 -7.93 16.71
N ASP A 190 7.65 -8.99 17.50
CA ASP A 190 7.96 -8.92 18.94
C ASP A 190 9.28 -8.20 19.22
N SER A 191 10.24 -8.26 18.29
CA SER A 191 11.53 -7.56 18.44
C SER A 191 11.40 -6.02 18.49
N LEU A 192 10.27 -5.45 18.06
CA LEU A 192 9.99 -4.01 18.17
C LEU A 192 9.40 -3.60 19.51
N HIS A 193 8.84 -4.53 20.29
CA HIS A 193 7.98 -4.17 21.44
C HIS A 193 8.63 -4.35 22.82
N GLY A 194 9.89 -4.80 22.87
CA GLY A 194 10.62 -4.98 24.13
C GLY A 194 10.90 -6.43 24.39
#